data_AF-A0A2E3ADR4-F1
#
_entry.id   AF-A0A2E3ADR4-F1
#
_cell.length_a   1.000
_cell.length_b   1.000
_cell.length_c   1.000
_cell.angle_alpha   90.00
_cell.angle_beta   90.00
_cell.angle_gamma   90.00
#
_symmetry.space_group_name_H-M   'P 1'
#
loop_
_entity.id
_entity.type
_entity.pdbx_description
1 polymer ?
#
loop_
_entity_poly.entity_id
_entity_poly.type
_entity_poly.pdbx_seq_one_letter_code
_entity_poly.pdbx_strand_id
1 'polypeptide(L)'
;MGVFSVESEKVNIFDKSDELIIKILANQTANALQNAKLYQLEQQRLQELDKAHAELADLNTNLEKKVEDRTKELVALSEKLAKYFSPQVYDSIFSGELDVKIQTQRKPLTVFFCDLQGFTQLTERLEPEILTELLTQYLTEMSKIAIRWGGTIDKFIG
;
A
#
# COMPACT_ATOMS: atom_id res chain seq x y z
N MET A 1 27.92 39.97 18.00
CA MET A 1 28.15 40.95 19.07
C MET A 1 27.99 42.33 18.45
N GLY A 2 27.11 43.16 19.02
CA GLY A 2 26.98 44.57 18.61
C GLY A 2 27.85 45.43 19.52
N VAL A 3 28.53 46.42 18.97
CA VAL A 3 29.30 47.42 19.73
C VAL A 3 28.48 48.70 19.76
N PHE A 4 28.28 49.28 20.93
CA PHE A 4 27.64 50.58 21.11
C PHE A 4 28.70 51.59 21.53
N SER A 5 28.99 52.57 20.67
CA SER A 5 29.95 53.65 20.95
C SER A 5 29.17 54.94 21.24
N VAL A 6 29.59 55.67 22.28
CA VAL A 6 29.05 56.98 22.65
C VAL A 6 30.21 57.96 22.71
N GLU A 7 30.12 59.05 21.95
CA GLU A 7 31.18 60.06 21.84
C GLU A 7 30.63 61.44 22.21
N SER A 8 31.48 62.31 22.76
CA SER A 8 31.14 63.70 23.08
C SER A 8 32.31 64.65 22.85
N GLU A 9 32.02 65.85 22.35
CA GLU A 9 33.01 66.90 22.08
C GLU A 9 33.43 67.67 23.35
N LYS A 10 32.80 67.40 24.51
CA LYS A 10 33.07 68.09 25.79
C LYS A 10 33.92 67.23 26.73
N VAL A 11 34.93 67.84 27.33
CA VAL A 11 35.84 67.18 28.29
C VAL A 11 35.12 66.91 29.61
N ASN A 12 35.28 65.68 30.13
CA ASN A 12 34.78 65.22 31.44
C ASN A 12 33.23 65.23 31.60
N ILE A 13 32.50 64.91 30.54
CA ILE A 13 31.03 64.95 30.53
C ILE A 13 30.34 63.67 31.05
N PHE A 14 31.05 62.54 31.08
CA PHE A 14 30.50 61.27 31.54
C PHE A 14 30.94 60.97 32.96
N ASP A 15 29.99 60.64 33.82
CA ASP A 15 30.26 60.17 35.18
C ASP A 15 30.01 58.66 35.34
N LYS A 16 30.21 58.14 36.56
CA LYS A 16 29.95 56.71 36.86
C LYS A 16 28.47 56.32 36.74
N SER A 17 27.56 57.27 36.87
CA SER A 17 26.12 57.07 36.74
C SER A 17 25.75 56.86 35.26
N ASP A 18 26.35 57.64 34.36
CA ASP A 18 26.18 57.49 32.92
C ASP A 18 26.68 56.12 32.42
N GLU A 19 27.84 55.66 32.92
CA GLU A 19 28.37 54.33 32.60
C GLU A 19 27.41 53.21 33.06
N LEU A 20 26.83 53.35 34.26
CA LEU A 20 25.86 52.39 34.79
C LEU A 20 24.58 52.35 33.94
N ILE A 21 24.05 53.51 33.53
CA ILE A 21 22.87 53.61 32.68
C ILE A 21 23.12 52.97 31.31
N ILE A 22 24.28 53.26 30.68
CA ILE A 22 24.64 52.69 29.37
C ILE A 22 24.78 51.17 29.47
N LYS A 23 25.38 50.63 30.53
CA LYS A 23 25.48 49.17 30.76
C LYS A 23 24.11 48.52 30.93
N ILE A 24 23.21 49.15 31.68
CA ILE A 24 21.83 48.64 31.88
C ILE A 24 21.07 48.65 30.55
N LEU A 25 21.12 49.76 29.81
CA LEU A 25 20.46 49.89 28.50
C LEU A 25 21.03 48.90 27.48
N ALA A 26 22.35 48.73 27.42
CA ALA A 26 22.99 47.75 26.54
C ALA A 26 22.52 46.33 26.87
N ASN A 27 22.45 45.97 28.15
CA ASN A 27 21.96 44.65 28.58
C ASN A 27 20.47 44.45 28.26
N GLN A 28 19.61 45.43 28.59
CA GLN A 28 18.18 45.37 28.24
C GLN A 28 17.96 45.27 26.73
N THR A 29 18.72 46.03 25.94
CA THR A 29 18.63 46.02 24.48
C THR A 29 19.10 44.68 23.91
N ALA A 30 20.17 44.10 24.46
CA ALA A 30 20.65 42.77 24.06
C ALA A 30 19.59 41.70 24.32
N ASN A 31 18.96 41.71 25.50
CA ASN A 31 17.88 40.77 25.84
C ASN A 31 16.65 40.97 24.95
N ALA A 32 16.22 42.22 24.73
CA ALA A 32 15.09 42.52 23.85
C ALA A 32 15.35 42.06 22.40
N LEU A 33 16.56 42.30 21.88
CA LEU A 33 16.96 41.88 20.54
C LEU A 33 17.03 40.35 20.42
N GLN A 34 17.56 39.67 21.45
CA GLN A 34 17.58 38.21 21.50
C GLN A 34 16.15 37.64 21.52
N ASN A 35 15.25 38.21 22.32
CA ASN A 35 13.85 37.81 22.38
C ASN A 35 13.17 38.01 21.02
N ALA A 36 13.34 39.18 20.39
CA ALA A 36 12.79 39.44 19.06
C ALA A 36 13.28 38.42 18.02
N LYS A 37 14.56 38.06 18.05
CA LYS A 37 15.12 37.04 17.15
C LYS A 37 14.57 35.64 17.43
N LEU A 38 14.39 35.28 18.70
CA LEU A 38 13.75 34.02 19.09
C LEU A 38 12.30 33.96 18.57
N TYR A 39 11.53 35.03 18.73
CA TYR A 39 10.16 35.10 18.20
C TYR A 39 10.13 34.96 16.66
N GLN A 40 11.05 35.61 15.95
CA GLN A 40 11.15 35.46 14.49
C GLN A 40 11.45 34.03 14.06
N LEU A 41 12.41 33.37 14.74
CA LEU A 41 12.76 31.98 14.45
C LEU A 41 11.57 31.04 14.71
N GLU A 42 10.83 31.27 15.79
CA GLU A 42 9.65 30.48 16.13
C GLU A 42 8.55 30.62 15.06
N GLN A 43 8.30 31.84 14.58
CA GLN A 43 7.37 32.10 13.48
C GLN A 43 7.79 31.40 12.18
N GLN A 44 9.10 31.40 11.87
CA GLN A 44 9.62 30.67 10.72
C GLN A 44 9.42 29.16 10.86
N ARG A 45 9.71 28.60 12.03
CA ARG A 45 9.49 27.17 12.30
C ARG A 45 8.03 26.76 12.19
N LEU A 46 7.12 27.59 12.69
CA LEU A 46 5.68 27.33 12.54
C LEU A 46 5.28 27.28 11.06
N GLN A 47 5.78 28.22 10.25
CA GLN A 47 5.51 28.20 8.80
C GLN A 47 6.10 26.99 8.09
N GLU A 48 7.30 26.55 8.47
CA GLU A 48 7.90 25.31 7.94
C GLU A 48 7.09 24.08 8.34
N LEU A 49 6.64 24.02 9.59
CA LEU A 49 5.84 22.91 10.12
C LEU A 49 4.48 22.83 9.41
N ASP A 50 3.81 23.96 9.20
CA ASP A 50 2.54 24.02 8.48
C ASP A 50 2.70 23.54 7.02
N LYS A 51 3.78 23.94 6.35
CA LYS A 51 4.09 23.45 4.99
C LYS A 51 4.33 21.94 4.97
N ALA A 52 5.15 21.44 5.89
CA ALA A 52 5.45 20.01 5.99
C ALA A 52 4.18 19.19 6.25
N HIS A 53 3.27 19.68 7.11
CA HIS A 53 1.98 19.02 7.35
C HIS A 53 1.09 19.00 6.11
N ALA A 54 1.02 20.09 5.35
CA ALA A 54 0.26 20.14 4.11
C ALA A 54 0.81 19.15 3.06
N GLU A 55 2.13 19.09 2.89
CA GLU A 55 2.79 18.14 1.98
C GLU A 55 2.56 16.68 2.40
N LEU A 56 2.67 16.38 3.71
CA LEU A 56 2.39 15.04 4.23
C LEU A 56 0.92 14.63 4.02
N ALA A 57 -0.01 15.56 4.18
CA ALA A 57 -1.44 15.29 3.94
C ALA A 57 -1.71 14.97 2.46
N ASP A 58 -1.10 15.72 1.53
CA ASP A 58 -1.21 15.45 0.10
C ASP A 58 -0.57 14.10 -0.27
N LEU A 59 0.62 13.81 0.26
CA LEU A 59 1.31 12.55 0.03
C LEU A 59 0.49 11.36 0.54
N ASN A 60 -0.07 11.46 1.75
CA ASN A 60 -0.92 10.40 2.31
C ASN A 60 -2.16 10.18 1.45
N THR A 61 -2.84 11.25 1.02
CA THR A 61 -4.03 11.14 0.15
C THR A 61 -3.69 10.43 -1.17
N ASN A 62 -2.55 10.77 -1.77
CA ASN A 62 -2.08 10.14 -3.00
C ASN A 62 -1.68 8.67 -2.79
N LEU A 63 -1.03 8.35 -1.68
CA LEU A 63 -0.66 6.98 -1.32
C LEU A 63 -1.90 6.12 -1.06
N GLU A 64 -2.88 6.62 -0.31
CA GLU A 64 -4.15 5.93 -0.05
C GLU A 64 -4.86 5.58 -1.36
N LYS A 65 -4.97 6.55 -2.27
CA LYS A 65 -5.55 6.31 -3.60
C LYS A 65 -4.79 5.24 -4.39
N LYS A 66 -3.45 5.31 -4.38
CA LYS A 66 -2.61 4.35 -5.11
C LYS A 66 -2.71 2.93 -4.52
N VAL A 67 -2.82 2.81 -3.20
CA VAL A 67 -3.03 1.53 -2.52
C VAL A 67 -4.42 0.98 -2.86
N GLU A 68 -5.44 1.82 -2.88
CA GLU A 68 -6.80 1.42 -3.26
C GLU A 68 -6.84 0.88 -4.71
N ASP A 69 -6.27 1.62 -5.66
CA ASP A 69 -6.23 1.22 -7.07
C ASP A 69 -5.47 -0.10 -7.26
N ARG A 70 -4.30 -0.24 -6.62
CA ARG A 70 -3.53 -1.49 -6.66
C ARG A 70 -4.27 -2.67 -6.04
N THR A 71 -4.99 -2.45 -4.94
CA THR A 71 -5.77 -3.50 -4.28
C THR A 71 -6.90 -3.95 -5.19
N LYS A 72 -7.60 -3.02 -5.85
CA LYS A 72 -8.63 -3.34 -6.85
C LYS A 72 -8.06 -4.14 -8.02
N GLU A 73 -6.90 -3.74 -8.55
CA GLU A 73 -6.21 -4.49 -9.62
C GLU A 73 -5.89 -5.93 -9.20
N LEU A 74 -5.34 -6.12 -7.99
CA LEU A 74 -4.99 -7.45 -7.47
C LEU A 74 -6.21 -8.33 -7.24
N VAL A 75 -7.29 -7.78 -6.69
CA VAL A 75 -8.55 -8.52 -6.50
C VAL A 75 -9.14 -8.93 -7.85
N ALA A 76 -9.22 -8.01 -8.81
CA ALA A 76 -9.73 -8.32 -10.15
C ALA A 76 -8.87 -9.37 -10.88
N LEU A 77 -7.54 -9.34 -10.69
CA LEU A 77 -6.66 -10.37 -11.22
C LEU A 77 -6.89 -11.71 -10.51
N SER A 78 -7.01 -11.71 -9.19
CA SER A 78 -7.29 -12.91 -8.39
C SER A 78 -8.60 -13.59 -8.81
N GLU A 79 -9.68 -12.82 -9.00
CA GLU A 79 -10.97 -13.33 -9.48
C GLU A 79 -10.88 -13.95 -10.88
N LYS A 80 -10.07 -13.36 -11.78
CA LYS A 80 -9.82 -13.94 -13.11
C LYS A 80 -9.04 -15.25 -13.00
N LEU A 81 -8.02 -15.31 -12.15
CA LEU A 81 -7.21 -16.52 -11.94
C LEU A 81 -8.01 -17.63 -11.27
N ALA A 82 -8.95 -17.32 -10.38
CA ALA A 82 -9.85 -18.30 -9.76
C ALA A 82 -10.67 -19.10 -10.77
N LYS A 83 -10.91 -18.57 -11.98
CA LYS A 83 -11.58 -19.31 -13.07
C LYS A 83 -10.70 -20.39 -13.70
N TYR A 84 -9.38 -20.34 -13.51
CA TYR A 84 -8.40 -21.23 -14.12
C TYR A 84 -7.74 -22.21 -13.14
N PHE A 85 -7.89 -22.00 -11.83
CA PHE A 85 -7.34 -22.87 -10.79
C PHE A 85 -8.44 -23.58 -10.02
N SER A 86 -8.20 -24.84 -9.60
CA SER A 86 -9.10 -25.52 -8.68
C SER A 86 -9.13 -24.78 -7.32
N PRO A 87 -10.24 -24.85 -6.56
CA PRO A 87 -10.37 -24.16 -5.27
C PRO A 87 -9.21 -24.45 -4.30
N GLN A 88 -8.72 -25.70 -4.30
CA GLN A 88 -7.61 -26.14 -3.45
C GLN A 88 -6.28 -25.41 -3.77
N VAL A 89 -6.01 -25.12 -5.05
CA VAL A 89 -4.80 -24.41 -5.48
C VAL A 89 -4.93 -22.91 -5.17
N TYR A 90 -6.12 -22.33 -5.36
CA TYR A 90 -6.42 -20.95 -5.00
C TYR A 90 -6.17 -20.70 -3.50
N ASP A 91 -6.81 -21.49 -2.63
CA ASP A 91 -6.68 -21.35 -1.18
C ASP A 91 -5.23 -21.51 -0.71
N SER A 92 -4.46 -22.40 -1.33
CA SER A 92 -3.05 -22.63 -1.01
C SER A 92 -2.13 -21.46 -1.43
N ILE A 93 -2.44 -20.78 -2.55
CA ILE A 93 -1.65 -19.62 -3.04
C ILE A 93 -1.89 -18.40 -2.17
N PHE A 94 -3.14 -18.14 -1.79
CA PHE A 94 -3.53 -16.93 -1.07
C PHE A 94 -3.40 -17.04 0.46
N SER A 95 -3.35 -18.24 1.04
CA SER A 95 -3.04 -18.46 2.46
C SER A 95 -1.56 -18.28 2.81
N GLY A 96 -0.67 -18.18 1.82
CA GLY A 96 0.77 -18.06 2.04
C GLY A 96 1.46 -19.36 2.47
N GLU A 97 0.76 -20.50 2.48
CA GLU A 97 1.33 -21.82 2.80
C GLU A 97 2.19 -22.41 1.68
N LEU A 98 2.17 -21.81 0.48
CA LEU A 98 2.98 -22.22 -0.66
C LEU A 98 4.41 -21.66 -0.58
N ASP A 99 5.21 -22.16 0.36
CA ASP A 99 6.65 -22.31 0.14
C ASP A 99 6.81 -23.48 -0.86
N VAL A 100 6.64 -23.19 -2.16
CA VAL A 100 6.55 -24.20 -3.22
C VAL A 100 7.91 -24.83 -3.48
N LYS A 101 8.41 -25.62 -2.54
CA LYS A 101 9.35 -26.69 -2.86
C LYS A 101 8.54 -27.75 -3.60
N ILE A 102 8.46 -27.61 -4.93
CA ILE A 102 7.99 -28.67 -5.83
C ILE A 102 8.95 -29.86 -5.64
N GLN A 103 8.66 -30.71 -4.65
CA GLN A 103 9.34 -31.97 -4.45
C GLN A 103 8.46 -33.06 -5.05
N THR A 104 9.04 -33.86 -5.95
CA THR A 104 8.37 -35.02 -6.53
C THR A 104 8.17 -36.07 -5.45
N GLN A 105 6.91 -36.40 -5.16
CA GLN A 105 6.55 -37.41 -4.16
C GLN A 105 5.78 -38.54 -4.84
N ARG A 106 6.17 -39.80 -4.61
CA ARG A 106 5.36 -40.96 -5.01
C ARG A 106 4.24 -41.16 -4.00
N LYS A 107 2.99 -41.10 -4.44
CA LYS A 107 1.81 -41.36 -3.62
C LYS A 107 0.89 -42.38 -4.32
N PRO A 108 0.26 -43.31 -3.58
CA PRO A 108 -0.79 -44.15 -4.14
C PRO A 108 -2.00 -43.28 -4.46
N LEU A 109 -2.50 -43.36 -5.70
CA LEU A 109 -3.63 -42.57 -6.21
C LEU A 109 -4.69 -43.51 -6.79
N THR A 110 -5.96 -43.14 -6.60
CA THR A 110 -7.09 -43.77 -7.29
C THR A 110 -7.51 -42.84 -8.42
N VAL A 111 -7.50 -43.34 -9.65
CA VAL A 111 -7.88 -42.57 -10.85
C VAL A 111 -9.23 -43.08 -11.35
N PHE A 112 -10.15 -42.16 -11.60
CA PHE A 112 -11.48 -42.44 -12.12
C PHE A 112 -11.61 -41.85 -13.53
N PHE A 113 -12.06 -42.67 -14.48
CA PHE A 113 -12.36 -42.24 -15.84
C PHE A 113 -13.85 -42.41 -16.10
N CYS A 114 -14.45 -41.39 -16.71
CA CYS A 114 -15.86 -41.36 -17.06
C CYS A 114 -16.00 -40.74 -18.45
N ASP A 115 -16.89 -41.31 -19.27
CA ASP A 115 -17.19 -40.85 -20.62
C ASP A 115 -18.71 -40.79 -20.82
N LEU A 116 -19.15 -39.95 -21.76
CA LEU A 116 -20.54 -39.80 -22.15
C LEU A 116 -20.93 -40.89 -23.14
N GLN A 117 -21.91 -41.70 -22.77
CA GLN A 117 -22.44 -42.72 -23.66
C GLN A 117 -23.07 -42.08 -24.90
N GLY A 118 -22.61 -42.49 -26.10
CA GLY A 118 -23.15 -42.01 -27.37
C GLY A 118 -22.66 -40.62 -27.79
N PHE A 119 -21.56 -40.13 -27.21
CA PHE A 119 -21.00 -38.80 -27.48
C PHE A 119 -20.85 -38.50 -28.98
N THR A 120 -20.29 -39.43 -29.77
CA THR A 120 -20.11 -39.26 -31.23
C THR A 120 -21.41 -38.97 -31.98
N GLN A 121 -22.51 -39.65 -31.63
CA GLN A 121 -23.80 -39.41 -32.27
C GLN A 121 -24.41 -38.07 -31.84
N LEU A 122 -24.10 -37.62 -30.63
CA LEU A 122 -24.52 -36.33 -30.11
C LEU A 122 -23.82 -35.19 -30.86
N THR A 123 -22.51 -35.31 -31.08
CA THR A 123 -21.70 -34.29 -31.77
C THR A 123 -22.06 -34.14 -33.24
N GLU A 124 -22.61 -35.17 -33.87
CA GLU A 124 -23.04 -35.14 -35.27
C GLU A 124 -24.44 -34.54 -35.46
N ARG A 125 -25.25 -34.45 -34.40
CA ARG A 125 -26.67 -34.06 -34.48
C ARG A 125 -26.99 -32.72 -33.83
N LEU A 126 -26.15 -32.27 -32.89
CA LEU A 126 -26.35 -31.04 -32.15
C LEU A 126 -25.56 -29.89 -32.77
N GLU A 127 -26.17 -28.71 -32.77
CA GLU A 127 -25.46 -27.47 -33.05
C GLU A 127 -24.36 -27.25 -31.98
N PRO A 128 -23.21 -26.66 -32.35
CA PRO A 128 -22.06 -26.47 -31.46
C PRO A 128 -22.40 -25.77 -30.14
N GLU A 129 -23.30 -24.78 -30.17
CA GLU A 129 -23.71 -24.03 -28.98
C GLU A 129 -24.43 -24.93 -27.97
N ILE A 130 -25.36 -25.77 -28.46
CA ILE A 130 -26.16 -26.68 -27.63
C ILE A 130 -25.27 -27.79 -27.07
N LEU A 131 -24.35 -28.32 -27.88
CA LEU A 131 -23.37 -29.30 -27.44
C LEU A 131 -22.48 -28.73 -26.33
N THR A 132 -22.01 -27.49 -26.50
CA THR A 132 -21.17 -26.81 -25.51
C THR A 132 -21.91 -26.60 -24.19
N GLU A 133 -23.18 -26.19 -24.24
CA GLU A 133 -24.01 -25.99 -23.06
C GLU A 133 -24.23 -27.32 -22.30
N LEU A 134 -24.57 -28.39 -23.03
CA LEU A 134 -24.75 -29.72 -22.45
C LEU A 134 -23.46 -30.24 -21.80
N LEU A 135 -22.32 -30.11 -22.48
CA LEU A 135 -21.03 -30.51 -21.94
C LEU A 135 -20.69 -29.72 -20.69
N THR A 136 -20.88 -28.40 -20.73
CA THR A 136 -20.65 -27.53 -19.58
C THR A 136 -21.49 -27.95 -18.39
N GLN A 137 -22.77 -28.25 -18.61
CA GLN A 137 -23.67 -28.71 -17.54
C GLN A 137 -23.23 -30.06 -16.96
N TYR A 138 -22.95 -31.04 -17.81
CA TYR A 138 -22.50 -32.37 -17.38
C TYR A 138 -21.19 -32.31 -16.59
N LEU A 139 -20.18 -31.63 -17.15
CA LEU A 139 -18.87 -31.48 -16.51
C LEU A 139 -19.00 -30.74 -15.18
N THR A 140 -19.88 -29.73 -15.10
CA THR A 140 -20.14 -28.99 -13.85
C THR A 140 -20.72 -29.88 -12.76
N GLU A 141 -21.74 -30.70 -13.07
CA GLU A 141 -22.35 -31.60 -12.08
C GLU A 141 -21.39 -32.70 -11.63
N MET A 142 -20.64 -33.29 -12.57
CA MET A 142 -19.61 -34.26 -12.25
C MET A 142 -18.49 -33.65 -11.40
N SER A 143 -18.10 -32.41 -11.69
CA SER A 143 -17.08 -31.68 -10.92
C SER A 143 -17.52 -31.46 -9.47
N LYS A 144 -18.78 -31.05 -9.26
CA LYS A 144 -19.35 -30.87 -7.92
C LYS A 144 -19.31 -32.17 -7.11
N ILE A 145 -19.60 -33.31 -7.74
CA ILE A 145 -19.54 -34.62 -7.08
C ILE A 145 -18.09 -34.97 -6.71
N ALA A 146 -17.15 -34.83 -7.65
CA ALA A 146 -15.74 -35.14 -7.40
C ALA A 146 -15.17 -34.31 -6.23
N ILE A 147 -15.38 -32.99 -6.25
CA ILE A 147 -14.92 -32.08 -5.20
C ILE A 147 -15.56 -32.39 -3.85
N ARG A 148 -16.86 -32.74 -3.82
CA ARG A 148 -17.57 -33.11 -2.58
C ARG A 148 -16.92 -34.29 -1.86
N TRP A 149 -16.34 -35.23 -2.60
CA TRP A 149 -15.66 -36.40 -2.05
C TRP A 149 -14.13 -36.23 -1.94
N GLY A 150 -13.62 -34.99 -2.09
CA GLY A 150 -12.19 -34.69 -1.98
C GLY A 150 -11.36 -35.09 -3.20
N GLY A 151 -11.99 -35.42 -4.33
CA GLY A 151 -11.32 -35.68 -5.59
C GLY A 151 -10.87 -34.39 -6.28
N THR A 152 -9.74 -34.46 -6.97
CA THR A 152 -9.21 -33.37 -7.80
C THR A 152 -9.36 -33.75 -9.27
N ILE A 153 -9.78 -32.79 -10.10
CA ILE A 153 -9.93 -32.97 -11.54
C ILE A 153 -8.61 -32.57 -12.20
N ASP A 154 -7.94 -33.52 -12.84
CA ASP A 154 -6.67 -33.28 -13.53
C ASP A 154 -6.90 -32.59 -14.87
N LYS A 155 -7.77 -33.18 -15.71
CA LYS A 155 -8.00 -32.70 -17.08
C LYS A 155 -9.30 -33.27 -17.66
N PHE A 156 -9.97 -32.47 -18.49
CA PHE A 156 -11.04 -32.92 -19.39
C PHE A 156 -10.44 -33.34 -20.74
N ILE A 157 -10.81 -34.53 -21.23
CA ILE A 157 -10.32 -35.09 -22.49
C ILE A 157 -11.54 -35.50 -23.31
N GLY A 158 -11.74 -34.87 -24.46
CA GLY A 158 -12.89 -35.09 -25.35
C GLY A 158 -13.11 -33.91 -26.28
#